data_AF-A0A3L6EHT5-F1
#
_entry.id   AF-A0A3L6EHT5-F1
#
_cell.length_a   1.000
_cell.length_b   1.000
_cell.length_c   1.000
_cell.angle_alpha   90.00
_cell.angle_beta   90.00
_cell.angle_gamma   90.00
#
_symmetry.space_group_name_H-M   'P 1'
#
loop_
_entity.id
_entity.type
_entity.pdbx_description
1 polymer ?
#
loop_
_entity_poly.entity_id
_entity_poly.type
_entity_poly.pdbx_seq_one_letter_code
_entity_poly.pdbx_strand_id
1 'polypeptide(L)'
;MSMTLKATNENLPPNVIRQLAKELKNLNESPAEGINVTVNDDDFTTIFADIEGPAGTPYENGVFRMKLLLSHDFPQSPPKGFFLTKIFHPNIATSGEICVNTLKKDWNPSLGLRHVLLVVRCLLVEPFPESALNEQAGKMLLENYEEYARHARLYTGIHALKNKSKTGAISESTTALNVDKSSTAPNENAPSMPPAIPTSAASRALGTNLQDQSPTVSDPTKRLDAPCTMDME
;
A
#
# COMPACT_ATOMS: atom_id res chain seq x y z
N MET A 1 -19.20 -22.56 21.07
CA MET A 1 -19.74 -23.39 19.97
C MET A 1 -18.68 -23.47 18.90
N SER A 2 -18.41 -24.65 18.32
CA SER A 2 -17.48 -24.75 17.19
C SER A 2 -18.22 -24.40 15.90
N MET A 3 -17.73 -23.41 15.14
CA MET A 3 -18.21 -23.18 13.78
C MET A 3 -17.40 -24.05 12.83
N THR A 4 -17.94 -25.23 12.52
CA THR A 4 -17.40 -26.09 11.46
C THR A 4 -17.48 -25.36 10.13
N LEU A 5 -16.32 -25.01 9.56
CA LEU A 5 -16.21 -24.53 8.18
C LEU A 5 -16.62 -25.68 7.24
N LYS A 6 -17.86 -25.62 6.74
CA LYS A 6 -18.30 -26.41 5.59
C LYS A 6 -17.79 -25.74 4.31
N ALA A 7 -17.49 -26.54 3.28
CA ALA A 7 -16.98 -26.06 2.00
C ALA A 7 -17.90 -24.99 1.39
N THR A 8 -17.33 -23.82 1.10
CA THR A 8 -18.03 -22.56 0.83
C THR A 8 -18.56 -22.40 -0.59
N ASN A 9 -18.28 -23.38 -1.47
CA ASN A 9 -18.58 -23.34 -2.90
C ASN A 9 -20.08 -23.30 -3.24
N GLU A 10 -20.99 -23.60 -2.30
CA GLU A 10 -22.45 -23.50 -2.50
C GLU A 10 -22.92 -22.08 -2.91
N ASN A 11 -22.10 -21.05 -2.66
CA ASN A 11 -22.39 -19.67 -3.05
C ASN A 11 -22.12 -19.35 -4.55
N LEU A 12 -21.47 -20.22 -5.32
CA LEU A 12 -21.07 -19.93 -6.72
C LEU A 12 -21.77 -20.85 -7.75
N PRO A 13 -22.28 -20.33 -8.88
CA PRO A 13 -22.91 -21.14 -9.91
C PRO A 13 -21.97 -22.22 -10.52
N PRO A 14 -22.44 -23.44 -10.84
CA PRO A 14 -21.58 -24.53 -11.35
C PRO A 14 -20.91 -24.27 -12.71
N ASN A 15 -21.37 -23.30 -13.50
CA ASN A 15 -20.66 -22.79 -14.69
C ASN A 15 -19.51 -21.85 -14.30
N VAL A 16 -19.69 -21.01 -13.28
CA VAL A 16 -18.68 -20.09 -12.75
C VAL A 16 -17.54 -20.87 -12.10
N ILE A 17 -17.84 -21.89 -11.28
CA ILE A 17 -16.82 -22.77 -10.66
C ILE A 17 -15.94 -23.44 -11.74
N ARG A 18 -16.55 -23.98 -12.81
CA ARG A 18 -15.78 -24.61 -13.91
C ARG A 18 -14.93 -23.60 -14.69
N GLN A 19 -15.38 -22.36 -14.85
CA GLN A 19 -14.58 -21.30 -15.46
C GLN A 19 -13.42 -20.87 -14.54
N LEU A 20 -13.66 -20.74 -13.23
CA LEU A 20 -12.63 -20.43 -12.23
C LEU A 20 -11.55 -21.50 -12.17
N ALA A 21 -11.91 -22.79 -12.11
CA ALA A 21 -10.93 -23.88 -12.13
C ALA A 21 -10.03 -23.83 -13.39
N LYS A 22 -10.62 -23.53 -14.56
CA LYS A 22 -9.87 -23.33 -15.81
C LYS A 22 -8.94 -22.11 -15.75
N GLU A 23 -9.41 -20.99 -15.20
CA GLU A 23 -8.62 -19.76 -15.11
C GLU A 23 -7.48 -19.88 -14.08
N LEU A 24 -7.75 -20.42 -12.88
CA LEU A 24 -6.74 -20.66 -11.85
C LEU A 24 -5.64 -21.59 -12.35
N LYS A 25 -6.02 -22.66 -13.06
CA LYS A 25 -5.07 -23.54 -13.74
C LYS A 25 -4.23 -22.76 -14.77
N ASN A 26 -4.85 -21.94 -15.62
CA ASN A 26 -4.13 -21.13 -16.61
C ASN A 26 -3.21 -20.06 -15.97
N LEU A 27 -3.59 -19.49 -14.82
CA LEU A 27 -2.75 -18.57 -14.03
C LEU A 27 -1.58 -19.27 -13.34
N ASN A 28 -1.70 -20.56 -13.04
CA ASN A 28 -0.62 -21.38 -12.48
C ASN A 28 0.34 -21.93 -13.57
N GLU A 29 -0.19 -22.34 -14.73
CA GLU A 29 0.60 -22.81 -15.88
C GLU A 29 1.26 -21.65 -16.64
N SER A 30 0.65 -20.47 -16.62
CA SER A 30 1.13 -19.24 -17.29
C SER A 30 0.89 -18.03 -16.37
N PRO A 31 1.72 -17.85 -15.33
CA PRO A 31 1.62 -16.70 -14.43
C PRO A 31 1.76 -15.39 -15.20
N ALA A 32 1.07 -14.35 -14.73
CA ALA A 32 1.29 -12.99 -15.21
C ALA A 32 2.57 -12.42 -14.57
N GLU A 33 3.18 -11.44 -15.21
CA GLU A 33 4.44 -10.83 -14.75
C GLU A 33 4.30 -10.29 -13.31
N GLY A 34 5.10 -10.83 -12.39
CA GLY A 34 5.05 -10.48 -10.97
C GLY A 34 3.76 -10.93 -10.24
N ILE A 35 3.03 -11.94 -10.72
CA ILE A 35 1.78 -12.40 -10.13
C ILE A 35 1.77 -13.93 -10.03
N ASN A 36 1.80 -14.45 -8.80
CA ASN A 36 1.73 -15.89 -8.53
C ASN A 36 0.42 -16.21 -7.79
N VAL A 37 -0.39 -17.13 -8.31
CA VAL A 37 -1.69 -17.51 -7.72
C VAL A 37 -1.56 -18.83 -6.96
N THR A 38 -2.10 -18.90 -5.75
CA THR A 38 -2.23 -20.17 -5.02
C THR A 38 -3.52 -20.85 -5.46
N VAL A 39 -3.41 -21.95 -6.19
CA VAL A 39 -4.57 -22.80 -6.54
C VAL A 39 -5.05 -23.53 -5.28
N ASN A 40 -6.37 -23.59 -5.11
CA ASN A 40 -7.05 -24.39 -4.09
C ASN A 40 -8.28 -25.02 -4.75
N ASP A 41 -8.35 -26.35 -4.77
CA ASP A 41 -9.46 -27.07 -5.39
C ASP A 41 -10.66 -27.25 -4.44
N ASP A 42 -10.47 -27.01 -3.14
CA ASP A 42 -11.52 -27.19 -2.10
C ASP A 42 -12.39 -25.94 -1.89
N ASP A 43 -11.85 -24.72 -2.06
CA ASP A 43 -12.60 -23.46 -1.95
C ASP A 43 -12.25 -22.49 -3.07
N PHE A 44 -13.24 -22.21 -3.93
CA PHE A 44 -13.19 -21.23 -5.00
C PHE A 44 -13.69 -19.84 -4.56
N THR A 45 -14.23 -19.68 -3.34
CA THR A 45 -14.69 -18.37 -2.85
C THR A 45 -13.55 -17.48 -2.35
N THR A 46 -12.42 -18.07 -1.93
CA THR A 46 -11.22 -17.34 -1.49
C THR A 46 -10.01 -17.69 -2.36
N ILE A 47 -9.65 -16.81 -3.29
CA ILE A 47 -8.43 -16.98 -4.11
C ILE A 47 -7.28 -16.20 -3.47
N PHE A 48 -6.11 -16.82 -3.29
CA PHE A 48 -4.92 -16.14 -2.78
C PHE A 48 -3.90 -15.89 -3.89
N ALA A 49 -3.21 -14.75 -3.83
CA ALA A 49 -2.14 -14.42 -4.75
C ALA A 49 -0.98 -13.68 -4.06
N ASP A 50 0.21 -13.79 -4.62
CA ASP A 50 1.39 -13.00 -4.29
C ASP A 50 1.66 -12.03 -5.44
N ILE A 51 1.60 -10.72 -5.16
CA ILE A 51 1.91 -9.66 -6.12
C ILE A 51 3.33 -9.15 -5.83
N GLU A 52 4.21 -9.19 -6.82
CA GLU A 52 5.56 -8.63 -6.74
C GLU A 52 5.50 -7.15 -7.13
N GLY A 53 6.04 -6.30 -6.25
CA GLY A 53 6.00 -4.84 -6.38
C GLY A 53 6.72 -4.37 -7.65
N PRO A 54 6.08 -3.57 -8.53
CA PRO A 54 6.66 -3.18 -9.81
C PRO A 54 7.95 -2.37 -9.67
N ALA A 55 8.85 -2.50 -10.66
CA ALA A 55 10.11 -1.74 -10.72
C ALA A 55 9.87 -0.23 -10.81
N GLY A 56 10.75 0.56 -10.18
CA GLY A 56 10.62 2.01 -10.09
C GLY A 56 9.56 2.51 -9.09
N THR A 57 8.78 1.63 -8.46
CA THR A 57 7.78 2.01 -7.44
C THR A 57 8.34 1.92 -6.02
N PRO A 58 7.70 2.58 -5.03
CA PRO A 58 8.01 2.37 -3.60
C PRO A 58 7.80 0.94 -3.07
N TYR A 59 7.29 0.04 -3.91
CA TYR A 59 6.96 -1.35 -3.59
C TYR A 59 7.96 -2.36 -4.17
N GLU A 60 8.91 -1.91 -5.00
CA GLU A 60 9.90 -2.75 -5.67
C GLU A 60 10.65 -3.69 -4.69
N ASN A 61 10.93 -4.92 -5.13
CA ASN A 61 11.52 -6.01 -4.35
C ASN A 61 10.64 -6.54 -3.19
N GLY A 62 9.49 -5.91 -2.92
CA GLY A 62 8.45 -6.44 -2.06
C GLY A 62 7.58 -7.48 -2.75
N VAL A 63 7.06 -8.42 -1.96
CA VAL A 63 6.07 -9.42 -2.37
C VAL A 63 4.90 -9.36 -1.41
N PHE A 64 3.73 -9.05 -1.96
CA PHE A 64 2.54 -8.69 -1.22
C PHE A 64 1.51 -9.80 -1.34
N ARG A 65 1.35 -10.58 -0.27
CA ARG A 65 0.30 -11.59 -0.15
C ARG A 65 -1.04 -10.88 -0.11
N MET A 66 -1.98 -11.32 -0.95
CA MET A 66 -3.36 -10.84 -0.98
C MET A 66 -4.36 -11.99 -1.11
N LYS A 67 -5.64 -11.67 -0.95
CA LYS A 67 -6.76 -12.53 -1.29
C LYS A 67 -7.84 -11.77 -2.07
N LEU A 68 -8.56 -12.49 -2.92
CA LEU A 68 -9.81 -12.08 -3.56
C LEU A 68 -10.95 -12.90 -2.95
N LEU A 69 -12.01 -12.23 -2.49
CA LEU A 69 -13.24 -12.87 -2.02
C LEU A 69 -14.33 -12.73 -3.08
N LEU A 70 -14.79 -13.85 -3.60
CA LEU A 70 -15.86 -13.92 -4.60
C LEU A 70 -17.21 -13.99 -3.88
N SER A 71 -18.11 -13.06 -4.21
CA SER A 71 -19.48 -13.05 -3.70
C SER A 71 -20.38 -13.98 -4.52
N HIS A 72 -21.60 -14.23 -4.04
CA HIS A 72 -22.65 -14.94 -4.81
C HIS A 72 -23.05 -14.22 -6.12
N ASP A 73 -22.66 -12.96 -6.27
CA ASP A 73 -22.92 -12.12 -7.44
C ASP A 73 -21.74 -12.13 -8.43
N PHE A 74 -20.64 -12.83 -8.13
CA PHE A 74 -19.53 -12.97 -9.09
C PHE A 74 -19.94 -13.89 -10.26
N PRO A 75 -19.69 -13.54 -11.54
CA PRO A 75 -18.87 -12.41 -12.02
C PRO A 75 -19.63 -11.12 -12.39
N GLN A 76 -20.91 -10.95 -12.03
CA GLN A 76 -21.63 -9.68 -12.27
C GLN A 76 -20.97 -8.53 -11.49
N SER A 77 -20.71 -8.73 -10.20
CA SER A 77 -19.79 -7.90 -9.42
C SER A 77 -18.34 -8.43 -9.48
N PRO A 78 -17.33 -7.54 -9.40
CA PRO A 78 -15.94 -7.94 -9.19
C PRO A 78 -15.75 -8.54 -7.78
N PRO A 79 -14.72 -9.37 -7.57
CA PRO A 79 -14.38 -9.88 -6.24
C PRO A 79 -13.84 -8.76 -5.35
N LYS A 80 -13.98 -8.90 -4.03
CA LYS A 80 -13.39 -7.98 -3.06
C LYS A 80 -11.92 -8.33 -2.81
N GLY A 81 -11.01 -7.40 -3.06
CA GLY A 81 -9.58 -7.58 -2.81
C GLY A 81 -9.15 -7.15 -1.40
N PHE A 82 -8.29 -7.94 -0.77
CA PHE A 82 -7.66 -7.63 0.53
C PHE A 82 -6.17 -8.00 0.51
N PHE A 83 -5.29 -7.05 0.79
CA PHE A 83 -3.90 -7.34 1.11
C PHE A 83 -3.77 -7.95 2.51
N LEU A 84 -2.97 -9.00 2.63
CA LEU A 84 -2.60 -9.66 3.88
C LEU A 84 -1.21 -9.21 4.36
N THR A 85 -0.31 -8.93 3.41
CA THR A 85 0.90 -8.13 3.65
C THR A 85 0.49 -6.69 3.93
N LYS A 86 0.94 -6.12 5.05
CA LYS A 86 0.73 -4.69 5.36
C LYS A 86 1.44 -3.80 4.34
N ILE A 87 0.74 -2.79 3.83
CA ILE A 87 1.21 -1.88 2.79
C ILE A 87 0.77 -0.45 3.13
N PHE A 88 1.59 0.55 2.80
CA PHE A 88 1.22 1.96 2.87
C PHE A 88 0.94 2.47 1.46
N HIS A 89 -0.34 2.70 1.14
CA HIS A 89 -0.84 2.97 -0.20
C HIS A 89 -2.19 3.72 -0.11
N PRO A 90 -2.52 4.68 -0.99
CA PRO A 90 -3.75 5.49 -0.89
C PRO A 90 -5.03 4.65 -0.93
N ASN A 91 -5.19 3.77 -1.93
CA ASN A 91 -6.43 3.02 -2.18
C ASN A 91 -6.57 1.72 -1.35
N ILE A 92 -5.75 1.53 -0.31
CA ILE A 92 -5.75 0.32 0.51
C ILE A 92 -5.91 0.73 1.97
N ALA A 93 -6.97 0.25 2.61
CA ALA A 93 -7.25 0.52 4.00
C ALA A 93 -6.23 -0.13 4.95
N THR A 94 -6.17 0.31 6.20
CA THR A 94 -5.35 -0.31 7.26
C THR A 94 -5.77 -1.76 7.59
N SER A 95 -6.98 -2.16 7.21
CA SER A 95 -7.49 -3.53 7.22
C SER A 95 -6.99 -4.40 6.06
N GLY A 96 -6.31 -3.80 5.08
CA GLY A 96 -5.91 -4.42 3.83
C GLY A 96 -6.96 -4.34 2.70
N GLU A 97 -8.19 -3.88 2.96
CA GLU A 97 -9.25 -3.80 1.93
C GLU A 97 -8.86 -2.83 0.81
N ILE A 98 -8.96 -3.30 -0.44
CA ILE A 98 -8.73 -2.52 -1.65
C ILE A 98 -10.01 -1.76 -2.00
N CYS A 99 -9.88 -0.48 -2.40
CA CYS A 99 -11.01 0.36 -2.75
C CYS A 99 -11.92 -0.28 -3.82
N VAL A 100 -13.20 -0.46 -3.48
CA VAL A 100 -14.20 -1.08 -4.35
C VAL A 100 -14.38 -0.31 -5.66
N ASN A 101 -14.19 1.02 -5.65
CA ASN A 101 -14.25 1.84 -6.86
C ASN A 101 -13.12 1.48 -7.84
N THR A 102 -11.93 1.12 -7.35
CA THR A 102 -10.80 0.67 -8.16
C THR A 102 -11.13 -0.65 -8.88
N LEU A 103 -11.73 -1.62 -8.18
CA LEU A 103 -12.04 -2.94 -8.74
C LEU A 103 -13.33 -2.98 -9.56
N LYS A 104 -14.22 -1.98 -9.40
CA LYS A 104 -15.43 -1.79 -10.21
C LYS A 104 -15.20 -0.97 -11.47
N LYS A 105 -14.17 -0.11 -11.50
CA LYS A 105 -13.86 0.69 -12.69
C LYS A 105 -13.60 -0.24 -13.87
N ASP A 106 -14.33 -0.02 -14.96
CA ASP A 106 -14.27 -0.77 -16.22
C ASP A 106 -14.53 -2.29 -16.10
N TRP A 107 -15.04 -2.77 -14.94
CA TRP A 107 -15.39 -4.18 -14.74
C TRP A 107 -16.56 -4.61 -15.62
N ASN A 108 -16.44 -5.78 -16.22
CA ASN A 108 -17.56 -6.49 -16.83
C ASN A 108 -17.40 -8.02 -16.65
N PRO A 109 -18.48 -8.82 -16.76
CA PRO A 109 -18.47 -10.23 -16.37
C PRO A 109 -17.69 -11.18 -17.30
N SER A 110 -17.10 -10.67 -18.39
CA SER A 110 -16.18 -11.43 -19.25
C SER A 110 -14.71 -11.32 -18.82
N LEU A 111 -14.40 -10.38 -17.93
CA LEU A 111 -13.09 -10.22 -17.32
C LEU A 111 -12.89 -11.29 -16.23
N GLY A 112 -11.71 -11.90 -16.22
CA GLY A 112 -11.35 -12.93 -15.24
C GLY A 112 -10.48 -12.42 -14.08
N LEU A 113 -10.15 -13.34 -13.17
CA LEU A 113 -9.17 -13.13 -12.10
C LEU A 113 -7.84 -12.56 -12.61
N ARG A 114 -7.37 -12.97 -13.81
CA ARG A 114 -6.15 -12.44 -14.43
C ARG A 114 -6.21 -10.93 -14.61
N HIS A 115 -7.36 -10.40 -15.03
CA HIS A 115 -7.56 -8.96 -15.18
C HIS A 115 -7.58 -8.26 -13.81
N VAL A 116 -8.29 -8.81 -12.82
CA VAL A 116 -8.34 -8.23 -11.46
C VAL A 116 -6.94 -8.12 -10.85
N LEU A 117 -6.14 -9.18 -10.96
CA LEU A 117 -4.78 -9.21 -10.41
C LEU A 117 -3.83 -8.24 -11.14
N LEU A 118 -3.99 -8.08 -12.46
CA LEU A 118 -3.27 -7.05 -13.24
C LEU A 118 -3.68 -5.63 -12.82
N VAL A 119 -4.97 -5.35 -12.65
CA VAL A 119 -5.45 -4.04 -12.14
C VAL A 119 -4.87 -3.74 -10.77
N VAL A 120 -4.80 -4.72 -9.87
CA VAL A 120 -4.18 -4.57 -8.54
C VAL A 120 -2.66 -4.34 -8.64
N ARG A 121 -1.96 -4.96 -9.61
CA ARG A 121 -0.53 -4.66 -9.84
C ARG A 121 -0.31 -3.26 -10.43
N CYS A 122 -1.14 -2.83 -11.39
CA CYS A 122 -1.08 -1.49 -11.97
C CYS A 122 -1.40 -0.39 -10.95
N LEU A 123 -2.30 -0.66 -9.99
CA LEU A 123 -2.61 0.24 -8.88
C LEU A 123 -1.37 0.59 -8.03
N LEU A 124 -0.43 -0.35 -7.87
CA LEU A 124 0.84 -0.11 -7.17
C LEU A 124 1.82 0.79 -7.95
N VAL A 125 1.59 0.98 -9.26
CA VAL A 125 2.31 1.95 -10.09
C VAL A 125 1.63 3.32 -10.00
N GLU A 126 0.33 3.37 -10.24
CA GLU A 126 -0.47 4.59 -10.37
C GLU A 126 -1.69 4.56 -9.41
N PRO A 127 -1.56 5.08 -8.18
CA PRO A 127 -2.66 5.17 -7.23
C PRO A 127 -3.72 6.19 -7.67
N PHE A 128 -4.99 5.97 -7.28
CA PHE A 128 -6.09 6.87 -7.61
C PHE A 128 -6.46 7.78 -6.42
N PRO A 129 -5.92 9.01 -6.29
CA PRO A 129 -6.10 9.85 -5.10
C PRO A 129 -7.58 10.12 -4.74
N GLU A 130 -8.43 10.34 -5.74
CA GLU A 130 -9.89 10.54 -5.61
C GLU A 130 -10.66 9.38 -4.95
N SER A 131 -10.00 8.25 -4.68
CA SER A 131 -10.59 7.07 -4.04
C SER A 131 -9.69 6.46 -2.96
N ALA A 132 -8.90 7.31 -2.29
CA ALA A 132 -8.06 6.92 -1.17
C ALA A 132 -8.90 6.43 0.02
N LEU A 133 -8.56 5.25 0.55
CA LEU A 133 -9.04 4.71 1.83
C LEU A 133 -8.07 5.01 2.98
N ASN A 134 -6.84 5.38 2.64
CA ASN A 134 -5.79 5.84 3.54
C ASN A 134 -5.52 7.32 3.24
N GLU A 135 -6.28 8.20 3.90
CA GLU A 135 -6.21 9.66 3.74
C GLU A 135 -4.79 10.19 3.89
N GLN A 136 -4.02 9.66 4.83
CA GLN A 136 -2.63 10.07 5.07
C GLN A 136 -1.71 9.73 3.89
N ALA A 137 -1.86 8.53 3.29
CA ALA A 137 -1.10 8.16 2.10
C ALA A 137 -1.55 8.95 0.86
N GLY A 138 -2.86 9.17 0.68
CA GLY A 138 -3.39 9.99 -0.42
C GLY A 138 -2.94 11.45 -0.33
N LYS A 139 -2.98 12.05 0.85
CA LYS A 139 -2.47 13.40 1.11
C LYS A 139 -0.98 13.51 0.84
N MET A 140 -0.17 12.56 1.34
CA MET A 140 1.27 12.56 1.06
C MET A 140 1.58 12.36 -0.42
N LEU A 141 0.83 11.52 -1.16
CA LEU A 141 1.00 11.36 -2.61
C LEU A 141 0.89 12.69 -3.36
N LEU A 142 -0.13 13.50 -3.01
CA LEU A 142 -0.43 14.78 -3.66
C LEU A 142 0.49 15.93 -3.20
N GLU A 143 0.81 16.01 -1.90
CA GLU A 143 1.55 17.14 -1.33
C GLU A 143 3.07 16.94 -1.28
N ASN A 144 3.55 15.70 -1.11
CA ASN A 144 4.97 15.38 -0.98
C ASN A 144 5.26 13.92 -1.34
N TYR A 145 5.37 13.65 -2.64
CA TYR A 145 5.62 12.31 -3.18
C TYR A 145 6.84 11.61 -2.56
N GLU A 146 7.93 12.33 -2.26
CA GLU A 146 9.12 11.70 -1.65
C GLU A 146 8.87 11.20 -0.23
N GLU A 147 8.09 11.93 0.56
CA GLU A 147 7.72 11.51 1.91
C GLU A 147 6.69 10.36 1.89
N TYR A 148 5.77 10.36 0.92
CA TYR A 148 4.93 9.20 0.60
C TYR A 148 5.78 7.98 0.26
N ALA A 149 6.70 8.11 -0.70
CA ALA A 149 7.55 7.05 -1.18
C ALA A 149 8.52 6.57 -0.09
N ARG A 150 9.01 7.44 0.80
CA ARG A 150 9.82 7.06 1.97
C ARG A 150 9.02 6.19 2.94
N HIS A 151 7.77 6.52 3.24
CA HIS A 151 6.90 5.69 4.07
C HIS A 151 6.54 4.36 3.41
N ALA A 152 6.20 4.36 2.11
CA ALA A 152 5.88 3.15 1.38
C ALA A 152 7.10 2.20 1.28
N ARG A 153 8.30 2.71 0.93
CA ARG A 153 9.56 1.94 0.95
C ARG A 153 9.86 1.33 2.33
N LEU A 154 9.59 2.05 3.41
CA LEU A 154 9.74 1.55 4.79
C LEU A 154 8.76 0.40 5.10
N TYR A 155 7.49 0.53 4.71
CA TYR A 155 6.50 -0.54 4.87
C TYR A 155 6.88 -1.79 4.04
N THR A 156 7.29 -1.60 2.78
CA THR A 156 7.80 -2.66 1.89
C THR A 156 8.96 -3.42 2.56
N GLY A 157 9.96 -2.70 3.08
CA GLY A 157 11.12 -3.29 3.74
C GLY A 157 10.83 -4.05 5.04
N ILE A 158 9.77 -3.70 5.78
CA ILE A 158 9.40 -4.37 7.04
C ILE A 158 8.42 -5.53 6.81
N HIS A 159 7.55 -5.45 5.81
CA HIS A 159 6.39 -6.34 5.68
C HIS A 159 6.36 -7.20 4.41
N ALA A 160 7.00 -6.77 3.32
CA ALA A 160 6.87 -7.41 2.01
C ALA A 160 8.13 -8.18 1.56
N LEU A 161 9.26 -8.08 2.25
CA LEU A 161 10.45 -8.84 1.88
C LEU A 161 10.21 -10.35 2.03
N LYS A 162 10.52 -11.13 0.97
CA LYS A 162 10.55 -12.60 1.02
C LYS A 162 11.56 -13.05 2.08
N ASN A 163 11.06 -13.46 3.24
CA ASN A 163 11.85 -14.09 4.29
C ASN A 163 12.54 -15.34 3.73
N LYS A 164 13.84 -15.24 3.43
CA LYS A 164 14.68 -16.42 3.22
C LYS A 164 14.68 -17.20 4.52
N SER A 165 14.01 -18.35 4.54
CA SER A 165 13.96 -19.25 5.69
C SER A 165 15.38 -19.60 6.13
N LYS A 166 15.60 -19.69 7.45
CA LYS A 166 16.94 -19.81 8.04
C LYS A 166 17.63 -21.10 7.57
N THR A 167 18.55 -20.99 6.60
CA THR A 167 19.60 -22.01 6.41
C THR A 167 20.45 -22.03 7.68
N GLY A 168 20.34 -23.11 8.46
CA GLY A 168 20.99 -23.22 9.76
C GLY A 168 22.50 -23.45 9.64
N ALA A 169 23.28 -22.37 9.71
CA ALA A 169 24.72 -22.41 9.93
C ALA A 169 25.16 -21.18 10.75
N ILE A 170 25.02 -21.28 12.08
CA ILE A 170 25.66 -20.35 13.00
C ILE A 170 27.17 -20.64 13.01
N SER A 171 27.95 -19.81 12.32
CA SER A 171 29.40 -19.76 12.49
C SER A 171 29.72 -18.85 13.67
N GLU A 172 30.19 -19.41 14.77
CA GLU A 172 30.49 -18.66 16.00
C GLU A 172 31.77 -17.83 15.84
N SER A 173 31.62 -16.52 15.66
CA SER A 173 32.73 -15.57 15.80
C SER A 173 32.89 -15.17 17.27
N THR A 174 33.53 -16.02 18.07
CA THR A 174 33.79 -15.78 19.50
C THR A 174 34.70 -14.58 19.71
N THR A 175 34.13 -13.44 20.10
CA THR A 175 34.87 -12.25 20.55
C THR A 175 35.42 -12.47 21.95
N ALA A 176 36.64 -13.01 22.04
CA ALA A 176 37.43 -12.99 23.27
C ALA A 176 38.26 -11.70 23.34
N LEU A 177 37.86 -10.75 24.19
CA LEU A 177 38.70 -9.64 24.62
C LEU A 177 38.98 -9.81 26.11
N ASN A 178 40.26 -9.89 26.46
CA ASN A 178 40.70 -10.22 27.82
C ASN A 178 40.47 -9.06 28.78
N VAL A 179 40.10 -9.41 30.02
CA VAL A 179 40.21 -8.50 31.17
C VAL A 179 41.68 -8.35 31.52
N ASP A 180 42.15 -7.11 31.68
CA ASP A 180 43.31 -6.83 32.52
C ASP A 180 43.04 -5.56 33.36
N LYS A 181 43.73 -5.44 34.50
CA LYS A 181 43.35 -4.59 35.62
C LYS A 181 44.55 -3.78 36.11
N SER A 182 44.52 -2.47 35.88
CA SER A 182 45.39 -1.52 36.57
C SER A 182 44.61 -0.28 37.03
N SER A 183 45.12 0.40 38.06
CA SER A 183 44.35 1.32 38.89
C SER A 183 45.12 2.61 39.21
N THR A 184 44.53 3.77 38.92
CA THR A 184 44.84 5.03 39.64
C THR A 184 43.74 6.07 39.49
N ALA A 185 43.60 6.89 40.54
CA ALA A 185 42.98 8.21 40.61
C ALA A 185 43.98 9.10 41.40
N PRO A 186 43.82 10.44 41.59
CA PRO A 186 42.64 11.29 41.38
C PRO A 186 42.97 12.66 40.70
N ASN A 187 42.21 13.72 41.04
CA ASN A 187 42.45 15.17 40.83
C ASN A 187 42.21 15.75 39.40
N GLU A 188 41.75 17.00 39.22
CA GLU A 188 40.92 17.90 40.08
C GLU A 188 40.38 19.11 39.26
N ASN A 189 39.57 19.98 39.89
CA ASN A 189 39.21 21.36 39.52
C ASN A 189 38.22 21.69 38.37
N ALA A 190 37.11 22.32 38.79
CA ALA A 190 36.36 23.36 38.07
C ALA A 190 36.88 24.77 38.58
N PRO A 191 36.26 25.98 38.39
CA PRO A 191 34.86 26.29 38.00
C PRO A 191 34.63 27.59 37.15
N SER A 192 33.34 27.98 37.04
CA SER A 192 32.79 29.37 37.01
C SER A 192 32.45 30.09 35.67
N MET A 193 31.40 30.92 35.77
CA MET A 193 30.78 31.89 34.81
C MET A 193 30.87 33.31 35.47
N PRO A 194 30.10 34.39 35.18
CA PRO A 194 29.11 34.76 34.12
C PRO A 194 29.57 36.09 33.42
N PRO A 195 28.75 37.09 32.96
CA PRO A 195 27.30 37.24 32.66
C PRO A 195 27.08 37.54 31.13
N ALA A 196 26.19 38.37 30.55
CA ALA A 196 25.21 39.38 30.99
C ALA A 196 24.11 39.68 29.93
N ILE A 197 23.21 40.64 30.23
CA ILE A 197 22.21 41.29 29.33
C ILE A 197 22.17 42.80 29.72
N PRO A 198 21.51 43.73 28.96
CA PRO A 198 20.12 44.10 29.33
C PRO A 198 19.20 44.74 28.25
N THR A 199 17.88 44.50 28.38
CA THR A 199 16.75 45.42 28.01
C THR A 199 16.54 45.84 26.53
N SER A 200 15.34 46.25 26.07
CA SER A 200 14.13 46.72 26.77
C SER A 200 12.81 46.02 26.33
N ALA A 201 11.71 46.76 26.07
CA ALA A 201 10.34 46.25 25.90
C ALA A 201 9.37 47.31 25.28
N ALA A 202 8.06 46.99 25.24
CA ALA A 202 6.90 47.86 24.91
C ALA A 202 6.61 48.10 23.39
N SER A 203 5.36 48.26 22.91
CA SER A 203 4.02 48.09 23.53
C SER A 203 2.84 48.12 22.51
N ARG A 204 1.68 47.56 22.92
CA ARG A 204 0.27 47.85 22.51
C ARG A 204 -0.12 47.86 21.00
N ALA A 205 -0.93 46.94 20.48
CA ALA A 205 -2.36 46.62 20.76
C ALA A 205 -3.42 47.56 20.15
N LEU A 206 -4.49 46.93 19.65
CA LEU A 206 -5.80 47.43 19.17
C LEU A 206 -5.87 48.23 17.86
N GLY A 207 -6.73 47.77 16.95
CA GLY A 207 -6.99 48.40 15.64
C GLY A 207 -8.41 48.99 15.52
N THR A 208 -8.82 49.26 14.29
CA THR A 208 -10.17 49.74 13.91
C THR A 208 -10.69 49.00 12.68
N ASN A 209 -12.01 49.04 12.50
CA ASN A 209 -12.76 48.35 11.46
C ASN A 209 -13.33 49.37 10.45
N LEU A 210 -13.38 49.03 9.16
CA LEU A 210 -14.11 49.77 8.13
C LEU A 210 -14.52 48.83 6.98
N GLN A 211 -15.77 48.96 6.52
CA GLN A 211 -16.33 48.30 5.34
C GLN A 211 -15.77 48.96 4.04
N ASP A 212 -15.96 48.46 2.82
CA ASP A 212 -17.20 47.97 2.20
C ASP A 212 -16.97 47.35 0.80
N GLN A 213 -18.05 46.87 0.15
CA GLN A 213 -18.25 46.60 -1.28
C GLN A 213 -17.70 45.28 -1.88
N SER A 214 -18.64 44.44 -2.29
CA SER A 214 -18.52 43.53 -3.45
C SER A 214 -19.00 44.25 -4.73
N PRO A 215 -18.67 43.77 -5.94
CA PRO A 215 -19.63 42.90 -6.64
C PRO A 215 -19.06 41.89 -7.68
N THR A 216 -19.97 41.04 -8.20
CA THR A 216 -19.98 40.38 -9.54
C THR A 216 -18.82 39.47 -10.00
N VAL A 217 -19.07 38.16 -9.89
CA VAL A 217 -19.17 37.18 -11.00
C VAL A 217 -18.43 37.47 -12.32
N SER A 218 -17.53 36.54 -12.72
CA SER A 218 -17.47 35.99 -14.10
C SER A 218 -16.62 34.72 -14.18
N ASP A 219 -17.14 33.69 -14.87
CA ASP A 219 -16.36 32.54 -15.37
C ASP A 219 -15.85 32.85 -16.79
N PRO A 220 -14.70 32.29 -17.20
CA PRO A 220 -14.71 31.65 -18.51
C PRO A 220 -13.96 30.32 -18.57
N THR A 221 -14.75 29.24 -18.57
CA THR A 221 -14.41 27.90 -19.02
C THR A 221 -13.63 27.93 -20.35
N LYS A 222 -12.37 27.46 -20.35
CA LYS A 222 -11.67 26.90 -21.54
C LYS A 222 -10.30 26.28 -21.18
N ARG A 223 -10.20 24.96 -21.27
CA ARG A 223 -8.94 24.26 -21.62
C ARG A 223 -9.29 23.08 -22.52
N LEU A 224 -8.37 22.73 -23.43
CA LEU A 224 -8.68 21.95 -24.62
C LEU A 224 -8.71 20.45 -24.35
N ASP A 225 -9.66 19.77 -24.98
CA ASP A 225 -9.58 18.33 -25.23
C ASP A 225 -8.41 17.99 -26.15
N ALA A 226 -7.73 16.88 -25.86
CA ALA A 226 -6.77 16.24 -26.76
C ALA A 226 -6.91 14.72 -26.62
N PRO A 227 -7.51 14.01 -27.61
CA PRO A 227 -7.68 12.57 -27.53
C PRO A 227 -6.33 11.86 -27.78
N CYS A 228 -5.95 10.96 -26.87
CA CYS A 228 -4.83 10.05 -27.09
C CYS A 228 -5.33 8.83 -27.88
N THR A 229 -5.08 8.82 -29.20
CA THR A 229 -5.36 7.67 -30.05
C THR A 229 -4.27 6.61 -29.89
N MET A 230 -4.61 5.46 -29.32
CA MET A 230 -3.80 4.25 -29.46
C MET A 230 -4.26 3.49 -30.71
N ASP A 231 -3.52 3.65 -31.80
CA ASP A 231 -3.58 2.72 -32.92
C ASP A 231 -2.94 1.39 -32.51
N MET A 232 -3.48 0.28 -33.01
CA MET A 232 -3.03 -1.08 -32.69
C MET A 232 -3.02 -1.92 -33.97
N GLU A 233 -1.81 -2.31 -34.40
CA GLU A 233 -1.56 -3.43 -35.34
C GLU A 233 -1.23 -4.70 -34.55
#